data_AF-A0A4Q6APX9-F1
#
_entry.id   AF-A0A4Q6APX9-F1
#
_cell.length_a   1.000
_cell.length_b   1.000
_cell.length_c   1.000
_cell.angle_alpha   90.00
_cell.angle_beta   90.00
_cell.angle_gamma   90.00
#
_symmetry.space_group_name_H-M   'P 1'
#
loop_
_entity.id
_entity.type
_entity.pdbx_description
1 polymer ?
#
loop_
_entity_poly.entity_id
_entity_poly.type
_entity_poly.pdbx_seq_one_letter_code
_entity_poly.pdbx_strand_id
1 'polypeptide(L)'
;MQQQKTAPDPRYFQVIFQTIFLLYGLLFLHWQADWGHYALSVFGCLFFSYAFESFRQQKLLPFLGSSGFNRWGFSVLISAMSLCLLLKTNLWTVSLLAAFATVASKYVFRYRQKHIFNPSAFGMVATLLLTGNAWLSPAQWGSNTVIFFFVATLGTIVVTRVQKLDVSLAFFLTFVGLLYWLQVVYLGWPLDHFIHAISTGSLLLFSFFMISDPKTAPDHPFARIVWAMLIAAVAFYLSVFKWQYNTVIWVLVAAAPFVPLLDRFFKAEPFQWEKNLPRRSPFLALFSHPLSKKLAATVMLVGFLTYEALAFCGFYVSKADGTLKNKTSQVILVRDGNENVITMYNDFKGSLKDFAMVVPVPVVLQKSDIKVVDQAIFKTLDNYSQPRLVEYYDENPCQTRLYSIMDSALEMQATTTAPSVQMEASRRKVTIEAQYLVGEYDILILSAKESEGLQTWLEENGYKIPKSAAGVLEPYIRSNLKFFVVKVNEAAMKKLGNDFLR
;
A
#
# COMPACT_ATOMS: atom_id res chain seq x y z
N MET A 1 -25.76 31.53 34.47
CA MET A 1 -25.49 30.21 33.88
C MET A 1 -24.64 30.39 32.64
N GLN A 2 -23.51 29.68 32.49
CA GLN A 2 -22.79 29.68 31.21
C GLN A 2 -23.45 28.68 30.26
N GLN A 3 -23.81 29.11 29.05
CA GLN A 3 -24.27 28.20 28.00
C GLN A 3 -23.11 27.27 27.61
N GLN A 4 -23.26 25.98 27.83
CA GLN A 4 -22.39 24.99 27.20
C GLN A 4 -22.66 25.02 25.69
N LYS A 5 -21.79 25.70 24.93
CA LYS A 5 -21.76 25.55 23.47
C LYS A 5 -21.49 24.08 23.18
N THR A 6 -22.49 23.39 22.64
CA THR A 6 -22.36 22.01 22.15
C THR A 6 -21.27 21.98 21.09
N ALA A 7 -20.29 21.08 21.24
CA ALA A 7 -19.28 20.89 20.21
C ALA A 7 -19.95 20.33 18.93
N PRO A 8 -19.48 20.72 17.73
CA PRO A 8 -19.98 20.15 16.48
C PRO A 8 -19.69 18.64 16.42
N ASP A 9 -20.52 17.89 15.70
CA ASP A 9 -20.39 16.44 15.64
C ASP A 9 -19.03 16.03 15.04
N PRO A 10 -18.21 15.23 15.75
CA PRO A 10 -16.88 14.81 15.28
C PRO A 10 -16.93 13.99 13.98
N ARG A 11 -18.09 13.47 13.57
CA ARG A 11 -18.29 12.79 12.28
C ARG A 11 -18.31 13.76 11.11
N TYR A 12 -18.70 15.03 11.32
CA TYR A 12 -18.66 16.05 10.26
C TYR A 12 -17.22 16.31 9.81
N PHE A 13 -16.28 16.43 10.75
CA PHE A 13 -14.85 16.56 10.43
C PHE A 13 -14.36 15.39 9.55
N GLN A 14 -14.75 14.16 9.90
CA GLN A 14 -14.28 12.97 9.18
C GLN A 14 -14.83 12.91 7.75
N VAL A 15 -16.13 13.13 7.55
CA VAL A 15 -16.73 13.20 6.20
C VAL A 15 -16.11 14.34 5.40
N ILE A 16 -16.07 15.57 5.94
CA ILE A 16 -15.53 16.74 5.23
C ILE A 16 -14.07 16.49 4.83
N PHE A 17 -13.24 15.97 5.73
CA PHE A 17 -11.84 15.68 5.45
C PHE A 17 -11.69 14.62 4.36
N GLN A 18 -12.38 13.48 4.47
CA GLN A 18 -12.29 12.40 3.47
C GLN A 18 -12.84 12.85 2.10
N THR A 19 -13.91 13.64 2.07
CA THR A 19 -14.46 14.22 0.84
C THR A 19 -13.47 15.20 0.19
N ILE A 20 -12.82 16.09 0.96
CA ILE A 20 -11.78 16.98 0.41
C ILE A 20 -10.59 16.17 -0.10
N PHE A 21 -10.16 15.13 0.61
CA PHE A 21 -9.04 14.26 0.20
C PHE A 21 -9.35 13.48 -1.09
N LEU A 22 -10.60 13.01 -1.26
CA LEU A 22 -11.07 12.37 -2.49
C LEU A 22 -11.18 13.37 -3.65
N LEU A 23 -11.80 14.53 -3.43
CA LEU A 23 -11.92 15.59 -4.43
C LEU A 23 -10.54 16.13 -4.87
N TYR A 24 -9.56 16.19 -3.96
CA TYR A 24 -8.20 16.57 -4.33
C TYR A 24 -7.56 15.57 -5.31
N GLY A 25 -7.72 14.26 -5.06
CA GLY A 25 -7.27 13.22 -5.97
C GLY A 25 -7.91 13.32 -7.37
N LEU A 26 -9.23 13.52 -7.41
CA LEU A 26 -9.98 13.62 -8.66
C LEU A 26 -9.67 14.90 -9.45
N LEU A 27 -9.55 16.05 -8.78
CA LEU A 27 -9.47 17.36 -9.44
C LEU A 27 -8.03 17.85 -9.69
N PHE A 28 -7.07 17.52 -8.81
CA PHE A 28 -5.69 18.04 -8.85
C PHE A 28 -4.64 16.97 -9.13
N LEU A 29 -4.90 15.71 -8.78
CA LEU A 29 -4.04 14.57 -9.14
C LEU A 29 -4.53 13.82 -10.40
N HIS A 30 -5.59 14.35 -11.03
CA HIS A 30 -6.21 13.82 -12.26
C HIS A 30 -6.45 12.30 -12.25
N TRP A 31 -6.84 11.77 -11.09
CA TRP A 31 -7.22 10.37 -10.95
C TRP A 31 -8.33 10.01 -11.94
N GLN A 32 -8.19 8.86 -12.61
CA GLN A 32 -9.29 8.29 -13.36
C GLN A 32 -10.47 8.02 -12.40
N ALA A 33 -11.63 8.57 -12.75
CA ALA A 33 -12.75 8.70 -11.85
C ALA A 33 -13.70 7.51 -12.02
N ASP A 34 -13.56 6.51 -11.13
CA ASP A 34 -14.40 5.31 -11.07
C ASP A 34 -15.84 5.61 -10.58
N TRP A 35 -16.54 6.52 -11.26
CA TRP A 35 -17.83 7.07 -10.82
C TRP A 35 -18.87 6.00 -10.47
N GLY A 36 -18.94 4.91 -11.24
CA GLY A 36 -19.81 3.76 -10.94
C GLY A 36 -19.45 3.09 -9.61
N HIS A 37 -18.16 2.82 -9.37
CA HIS A 37 -17.70 2.19 -8.13
C HIS A 37 -17.82 3.13 -6.92
N TYR A 38 -17.63 4.44 -7.09
CA TYR A 38 -17.88 5.45 -6.05
C TYR A 38 -19.37 5.55 -5.73
N ALA A 39 -20.24 5.59 -6.75
CA ALA A 39 -21.69 5.62 -6.58
C ALA A 39 -22.19 4.36 -5.87
N LEU A 40 -21.75 3.16 -6.28
CA LEU A 40 -22.08 1.90 -5.63
C LEU A 40 -21.57 1.83 -4.19
N SER A 41 -20.37 2.34 -3.92
CA SER A 41 -19.82 2.41 -2.57
C SER A 41 -20.64 3.32 -1.65
N VAL A 42 -21.04 4.52 -2.13
CA VAL A 42 -21.82 5.50 -1.35
C VAL A 42 -23.29 5.10 -1.23
N PHE A 43 -24.00 4.92 -2.35
CA PHE A 43 -25.42 4.58 -2.34
C PHE A 43 -25.67 3.18 -1.79
N GLY A 44 -24.80 2.19 -2.08
CA GLY A 44 -24.88 0.87 -1.46
C GLY A 44 -24.73 0.93 0.06
N CYS A 45 -23.71 1.64 0.57
CA CYS A 45 -23.56 1.82 2.01
C CYS A 45 -24.76 2.52 2.66
N LEU A 46 -25.27 3.58 2.03
CA LEU A 46 -26.45 4.31 2.53
C LEU A 46 -27.71 3.43 2.50
N PHE A 47 -27.96 2.73 1.40
CA PHE A 47 -29.10 1.82 1.22
C PHE A 47 -29.07 0.67 2.23
N PHE A 48 -27.96 -0.07 2.32
CA PHE A 48 -27.86 -1.17 3.29
C PHE A 48 -27.96 -0.65 4.72
N SER A 49 -27.35 0.49 5.05
CA SER A 49 -27.43 1.07 6.40
C SER A 49 -28.84 1.54 6.75
N TYR A 50 -29.59 2.07 5.77
CA TYR A 50 -31.00 2.40 5.93
C TYR A 50 -31.83 1.13 6.15
N ALA A 51 -31.62 0.09 5.33
CA ALA A 51 -32.36 -1.18 5.42
C ALA A 51 -32.11 -1.91 6.75
N PHE A 52 -30.85 -2.12 7.14
CA PHE A 52 -30.49 -2.80 8.39
C PHE A 52 -31.01 -2.05 9.62
N GLU A 53 -30.88 -0.72 9.69
CA GLU A 53 -31.34 0.05 10.85
C GLU A 53 -32.87 0.22 10.85
N SER A 54 -33.53 0.33 9.69
CA SER A 54 -35.01 0.34 9.60
C SER A 54 -35.62 -0.99 10.03
N PHE A 55 -35.05 -2.12 9.58
CA PHE A 55 -35.44 -3.46 10.02
C PHE A 55 -35.24 -3.62 11.54
N ARG A 56 -34.08 -3.22 12.04
CA ARG A 56 -33.73 -3.27 13.48
C ARG A 56 -34.61 -2.39 14.36
N GLN A 57 -35.14 -1.28 13.86
CA GLN A 57 -36.10 -0.43 14.57
C GLN A 57 -37.57 -0.75 14.25
N GLN A 58 -37.83 -1.68 13.33
CA GLN A 58 -39.15 -1.98 12.72
C GLN A 58 -39.91 -0.74 12.21
N LYS A 59 -39.18 0.29 11.75
CA LYS A 59 -39.72 1.60 11.33
C LYS A 59 -38.89 2.19 10.20
N LEU A 60 -39.55 2.88 9.27
CA LEU A 60 -38.87 3.70 8.28
C LEU A 60 -38.15 4.86 8.97
N LEU A 61 -36.87 5.04 8.65
CA LEU A 61 -36.05 6.10 9.26
C LEU A 61 -36.35 7.46 8.58
N PRO A 62 -36.47 8.56 9.35
CA PRO A 62 -36.55 9.89 8.78
C PRO A 62 -35.20 10.31 8.16
N PHE A 63 -35.27 11.18 7.16
CA PHE A 63 -34.10 11.87 6.60
C PHE A 63 -33.82 13.20 7.31
N LEU A 64 -34.87 13.97 7.60
CA LEU A 64 -34.81 15.29 8.22
C LEU A 64 -34.91 15.23 9.76
N GLY A 65 -34.49 16.32 10.43
CA GLY A 65 -34.60 16.49 11.88
C GLY A 65 -33.49 15.83 12.71
N SER A 66 -33.55 16.00 14.04
CA SER A 66 -32.55 15.47 15.00
C SER A 66 -32.59 13.95 15.18
N SER A 67 -33.65 13.30 14.69
CA SER A 67 -33.78 11.85 14.52
C SER A 67 -33.32 11.34 13.16
N GLY A 68 -33.07 12.23 12.19
CA GLY A 68 -32.83 11.92 10.79
C GLY A 68 -31.43 11.43 10.44
N PHE A 69 -30.91 11.87 9.29
CA PHE A 69 -29.63 11.43 8.71
C PHE A 69 -28.43 11.58 9.66
N ASN A 70 -28.49 12.52 10.63
CA ASN A 70 -27.50 12.66 11.70
C ASN A 70 -27.37 11.40 12.59
N ARG A 71 -28.40 10.59 12.75
CA ARG A 71 -28.31 9.35 13.55
C ARG A 71 -27.65 8.21 12.76
N TRP A 72 -28.13 7.95 11.54
CA TRP A 72 -27.77 6.75 10.77
C TRP A 72 -26.74 7.02 9.65
N GLY A 73 -26.90 8.11 8.88
CA GLY A 73 -26.17 8.36 7.63
C GLY A 73 -24.69 8.67 7.80
N PHE A 74 -24.33 9.67 8.62
CA PHE A 74 -22.93 10.14 8.74
C PHE A 74 -21.94 9.04 9.18
N SER A 75 -22.37 8.06 9.99
CA SER A 75 -21.49 6.93 10.38
C SER A 75 -21.18 5.97 9.24
N VAL A 76 -22.10 5.80 8.28
CA VAL A 76 -21.83 4.95 7.11
C VAL A 76 -21.16 5.72 5.99
N LEU A 77 -21.41 7.02 5.87
CA LEU A 77 -20.75 7.88 4.88
C LEU A 77 -19.22 7.94 5.09
N ILE A 78 -18.75 7.98 6.35
CA ILE A 78 -17.32 7.83 6.70
C ILE A 78 -16.74 6.52 6.14
N SER A 79 -17.46 5.40 6.36
CA SER A 79 -17.06 4.08 5.89
C SER A 79 -17.07 4.00 4.35
N ALA A 80 -18.08 4.57 3.70
CA ALA A 80 -18.18 4.63 2.24
C ALA A 80 -17.06 5.47 1.61
N MET A 81 -16.72 6.62 2.21
CA MET A 81 -15.57 7.42 1.77
C MET A 81 -14.25 6.65 1.93
N SER A 82 -14.09 5.80 2.96
CA SER A 82 -12.93 4.90 3.04
C SER A 82 -12.88 3.91 1.88
N LEU A 83 -14.02 3.37 1.43
CA LEU A 83 -14.08 2.49 0.25
C LEU A 83 -13.67 3.25 -1.01
N CYS A 84 -14.28 4.41 -1.29
CA CYS A 84 -13.94 5.22 -2.46
C CYS A 84 -12.47 5.64 -2.52
N LEU A 85 -11.84 5.87 -1.36
CA LEU A 85 -10.44 6.27 -1.27
C LEU A 85 -9.45 5.11 -1.40
N LEU A 86 -9.79 3.89 -0.98
CA LEU A 86 -8.81 2.79 -0.86
C LEU A 86 -9.10 1.58 -1.74
N LEU A 87 -10.36 1.23 -1.97
CA LEU A 87 -10.76 0.00 -2.66
C LEU A 87 -10.87 0.22 -4.16
N LYS A 88 -10.24 -0.67 -4.94
CA LYS A 88 -10.34 -0.72 -6.39
C LYS A 88 -10.73 -2.13 -6.86
N THR A 89 -11.54 -2.19 -7.91
CA THR A 89 -12.03 -3.42 -8.57
C THR A 89 -12.60 -3.04 -9.93
N ASN A 90 -12.60 -3.98 -10.88
CA ASN A 90 -13.22 -3.80 -12.19
C ASN A 90 -14.69 -4.27 -12.22
N LEU A 91 -15.22 -4.80 -11.11
CA LEU A 91 -16.53 -5.45 -11.05
C LEU A 91 -17.50 -4.71 -10.13
N TRP A 92 -18.64 -4.29 -10.68
CA TRP A 92 -19.68 -3.56 -9.94
C TRP A 92 -20.26 -4.39 -8.78
N THR A 93 -20.37 -5.71 -8.96
CA THR A 93 -20.81 -6.68 -7.95
C THR A 93 -19.86 -6.71 -6.76
N VAL A 94 -18.56 -6.57 -6.99
CA VAL A 94 -17.51 -6.58 -5.95
C VAL A 94 -17.53 -5.29 -5.14
N SER A 95 -17.79 -4.14 -5.76
CA SER A 95 -18.06 -2.89 -5.02
C SER A 95 -19.34 -2.96 -4.18
N LEU A 96 -20.41 -3.56 -4.72
CA LEU A 96 -21.66 -3.72 -3.98
C LEU A 96 -21.51 -4.70 -2.79
N LEU A 97 -20.73 -5.79 -2.98
CA LEU A 97 -20.34 -6.71 -1.91
C LEU A 97 -19.52 -5.99 -0.82
N ALA A 98 -18.56 -5.14 -1.21
CA ALA A 98 -17.77 -4.36 -0.25
C ALA A 98 -18.63 -3.39 0.56
N ALA A 99 -19.59 -2.72 -0.08
CA ALA A 99 -20.59 -1.89 0.61
C ALA A 99 -21.46 -2.72 1.57
N PHE A 100 -21.94 -3.89 1.12
CA PHE A 100 -22.74 -4.80 1.94
C PHE A 100 -21.95 -5.30 3.16
N ALA A 101 -20.75 -5.85 2.98
CA ALA A 101 -19.89 -6.35 4.06
C ALA A 101 -19.48 -5.24 5.04
N THR A 102 -19.16 -4.05 4.52
CA THR A 102 -18.90 -2.84 5.33
C THR A 102 -20.05 -2.54 6.27
N VAL A 103 -21.28 -2.56 5.76
CA VAL A 103 -22.47 -2.27 6.59
C VAL A 103 -22.80 -3.43 7.51
N ALA A 104 -22.97 -4.65 6.97
CA ALA A 104 -23.41 -5.83 7.71
C ALA A 104 -22.54 -6.12 8.94
N SER A 105 -21.23 -5.85 8.86
CA SER A 105 -20.31 -5.99 10.00
C SER A 105 -20.73 -5.19 11.25
N LYS A 106 -21.34 -4.00 11.09
CA LYS A 106 -21.87 -3.16 12.18
C LYS A 106 -23.07 -3.79 12.92
N TYR A 107 -23.74 -4.75 12.29
CA TYR A 107 -24.99 -5.35 12.76
C TYR A 107 -24.79 -6.80 13.24
N VAL A 108 -24.06 -7.61 12.46
CA VAL A 108 -23.79 -9.02 12.75
C VAL A 108 -22.74 -9.18 13.85
N PHE A 109 -21.57 -8.55 13.70
CA PHE A 109 -20.43 -8.77 14.59
C PHE A 109 -20.43 -7.75 15.73
N ARG A 110 -21.29 -7.98 16.73
CA ARG A 110 -21.46 -7.09 17.89
C ARG A 110 -21.17 -7.79 19.21
N TYR A 111 -20.60 -7.04 20.15
CA TYR A 111 -20.46 -7.45 21.54
C TYR A 111 -20.91 -6.32 22.48
N ARG A 112 -21.85 -6.62 23.38
CA ARG A 112 -22.59 -5.62 24.16
C ARG A 112 -23.18 -4.54 23.23
N GLN A 113 -22.70 -3.29 23.33
CA GLN A 113 -23.14 -2.16 22.51
C GLN A 113 -22.10 -1.72 21.45
N LYS A 114 -20.97 -2.41 21.35
CA LYS A 114 -19.94 -2.19 20.32
C LYS A 114 -20.17 -3.10 19.11
N HIS A 115 -19.72 -2.67 17.93
CA HIS A 115 -19.38 -3.57 16.83
C HIS A 115 -17.90 -3.94 16.96
N ILE A 116 -17.53 -5.16 16.56
CA ILE A 116 -16.20 -5.73 16.82
C ILE A 116 -15.17 -5.15 15.84
N PHE A 117 -15.43 -5.26 14.54
CA PHE A 117 -14.50 -4.86 13.48
C PHE A 117 -14.70 -3.40 13.07
N ASN A 118 -13.61 -2.73 12.64
CA ASN A 118 -13.76 -1.45 11.93
C ASN A 118 -14.52 -1.72 10.61
N PRO A 119 -15.61 -0.97 10.32
CA PRO A 119 -16.54 -1.36 9.26
C PRO A 119 -15.92 -1.40 7.86
N SER A 120 -15.23 -0.33 7.45
CA SER A 120 -14.62 -0.26 6.12
C SER A 120 -13.39 -1.15 6.02
N ALA A 121 -12.59 -1.27 7.10
CA ALA A 121 -11.50 -2.24 7.15
C ALA A 121 -12.00 -3.68 6.93
N PHE A 122 -13.09 -4.08 7.59
CA PHE A 122 -13.71 -5.39 7.41
C PHE A 122 -14.26 -5.57 6.00
N GLY A 123 -15.02 -4.61 5.49
CA GLY A 123 -15.61 -4.71 4.15
C GLY A 123 -14.56 -4.83 3.04
N MET A 124 -13.45 -4.10 3.15
CA MET A 124 -12.30 -4.27 2.26
C MET A 124 -11.67 -5.67 2.40
N VAL A 125 -11.25 -6.06 3.60
CA VAL A 125 -10.58 -7.36 3.85
C VAL A 125 -11.44 -8.55 3.43
N ALA A 126 -12.73 -8.54 3.77
CA ALA A 126 -13.67 -9.58 3.38
C ALA A 126 -13.82 -9.66 1.85
N THR A 127 -13.90 -8.52 1.16
CA THR A 127 -14.03 -8.50 -0.31
C THR A 127 -12.77 -9.01 -1.00
N LEU A 128 -11.59 -8.64 -0.51
CA LEU A 128 -10.31 -9.17 -1.02
C LEU A 128 -10.26 -10.71 -0.87
N LEU A 129 -10.57 -11.23 0.32
CA LEU A 129 -10.54 -12.67 0.61
C LEU A 129 -11.62 -13.49 -0.12
N LEU A 130 -12.83 -12.95 -0.26
CA LEU A 130 -13.97 -13.68 -0.85
C LEU A 130 -14.00 -13.66 -2.38
N THR A 131 -13.28 -12.75 -3.03
CA THR A 131 -13.41 -12.55 -4.50
C THR A 131 -12.10 -12.66 -5.27
N GLY A 132 -10.95 -12.34 -4.69
CA GLY A 132 -9.68 -12.16 -5.42
C GLY A 132 -9.69 -11.01 -6.45
N ASN A 133 -10.84 -10.37 -6.70
CA ASN A 133 -11.09 -9.41 -7.79
C ASN A 133 -11.12 -7.96 -7.29
N ALA A 134 -10.49 -7.70 -6.14
CA ALA A 134 -10.33 -6.38 -5.55
C ALA A 134 -8.92 -6.21 -5.02
N TRP A 135 -8.43 -4.97 -5.05
CA TRP A 135 -7.15 -4.58 -4.45
C TRP A 135 -7.30 -3.26 -3.70
N LEU A 136 -6.31 -2.95 -2.86
CA LEU A 136 -6.22 -1.68 -2.17
C LEU A 136 -5.08 -0.85 -2.76
N SER A 137 -5.30 0.45 -2.94
CA SER A 137 -4.37 1.34 -3.64
C SER A 137 -3.73 2.36 -2.67
N PRO A 138 -2.64 2.00 -1.96
CA PRO A 138 -2.14 2.80 -0.82
C PRO A 138 -1.38 4.08 -1.18
N ALA A 139 -0.97 4.26 -2.44
CA ALA A 139 0.03 5.27 -2.84
C ALA A 139 -0.44 6.30 -3.89
N GLN A 140 -1.70 6.28 -4.34
CA GLN A 140 -2.18 7.11 -5.46
C GLN A 140 -2.15 8.64 -5.22
N TRP A 141 -1.90 9.10 -4.01
CA TRP A 141 -1.93 10.53 -3.65
C TRP A 141 -0.61 11.28 -3.92
N GLY A 142 0.51 10.57 -4.07
CA GLY A 142 1.84 11.18 -4.04
C GLY A 142 2.25 11.63 -2.62
N SER A 143 3.54 11.48 -2.29
CA SER A 143 4.00 11.60 -0.89
C SER A 143 3.80 13.01 -0.30
N ASN A 144 4.06 14.07 -1.07
CA ASN A 144 3.89 15.47 -0.61
C ASN A 144 2.43 15.75 -0.21
N THR A 145 1.47 15.30 -1.02
CA THR A 145 0.03 15.38 -0.71
C THR A 145 -0.31 14.65 0.59
N VAL A 146 0.19 13.42 0.78
CA VAL A 146 -0.08 12.65 2.00
C VAL A 146 0.49 13.36 3.23
N ILE A 147 1.71 13.89 3.16
CA ILE A 147 2.34 14.64 4.27
C ILE A 147 1.49 15.86 4.64
N PHE A 148 1.07 16.66 3.65
CA PHE A 148 0.20 17.82 3.88
C PHE A 148 -1.12 17.41 4.55
N PHE A 149 -1.83 16.42 4.00
CA PHE A 149 -3.10 15.95 4.56
C PHE A 149 -2.91 15.27 5.94
N PHE A 150 -1.76 14.66 6.22
CA PHE A 150 -1.41 14.11 7.54
C PHE A 150 -1.22 15.22 8.58
N VAL A 151 -0.44 16.24 8.27
CA VAL A 151 -0.23 17.41 9.16
C VAL A 151 -1.55 18.16 9.36
N ALA A 152 -2.37 18.31 8.32
CA ALA A 152 -3.71 18.89 8.41
C ALA A 152 -4.65 18.08 9.32
N THR A 153 -4.66 16.75 9.20
CA THR A 153 -5.46 15.86 10.05
C THR A 153 -5.04 15.97 11.50
N LEU A 154 -3.74 15.74 11.77
CA LEU A 154 -3.19 15.73 13.11
C LEU A 154 -3.37 17.10 13.79
N GLY A 155 -3.04 18.19 13.10
CA GLY A 155 -3.24 19.56 13.59
C GLY A 155 -4.70 19.85 13.92
N THR A 156 -5.63 19.45 13.05
CA THR A 156 -7.07 19.67 13.29
C THR A 156 -7.57 18.84 14.47
N ILE A 157 -7.20 17.56 14.60
CA ILE A 157 -7.62 16.72 15.73
C ILE A 157 -6.98 17.22 17.04
N VAL A 158 -5.73 17.65 17.05
CA VAL A 158 -5.06 18.23 18.24
C VAL A 158 -5.75 19.52 18.70
N VAL A 159 -6.14 20.40 17.76
CA VAL A 159 -6.82 21.67 18.07
C VAL A 159 -8.27 21.46 18.52
N THR A 160 -9.03 20.58 17.86
CA THR A 160 -10.46 20.35 18.11
C THR A 160 -10.75 19.29 19.18
N ARG A 161 -9.78 18.39 19.44
CA ARG A 161 -9.89 17.21 20.32
C ARG A 161 -11.06 16.26 19.97
N VAL A 162 -11.34 16.16 18.66
CA VAL A 162 -12.45 15.42 18.05
C VAL A 162 -12.34 13.89 18.16
N GLN A 163 -11.14 13.34 18.44
CA GLN A 163 -10.89 11.89 18.53
C GLN A 163 -9.93 11.52 19.68
N LYS A 164 -9.89 10.22 20.01
CA LYS A 164 -8.89 9.59 20.90
C LYS A 164 -7.52 9.56 20.20
N LEU A 165 -6.69 10.59 20.38
CA LEU A 165 -5.33 10.62 19.81
C LEU A 165 -4.35 9.62 20.43
N ASP A 166 -4.65 9.04 21.59
CA ASP A 166 -3.72 8.14 22.29
C ASP A 166 -3.43 6.86 21.50
N VAL A 167 -4.46 6.26 20.89
CA VAL A 167 -4.32 5.07 20.03
C VAL A 167 -3.61 5.37 18.72
N SER A 168 -3.93 6.50 18.08
CA SER A 168 -3.30 6.94 16.83
C SER A 168 -1.82 7.22 17.01
N LEU A 169 -1.44 7.93 18.07
CA LEU A 169 -0.05 8.25 18.37
C LEU A 169 0.73 7.02 18.82
N ALA A 170 0.15 6.14 19.65
CA ALA A 170 0.79 4.88 20.06
C ALA A 170 1.09 3.98 18.85
N PHE A 171 0.13 3.81 17.93
CA PHE A 171 0.38 3.06 16.70
C PHE A 171 1.41 3.76 15.81
N PHE A 172 1.23 5.06 15.51
CA PHE A 172 2.05 5.77 14.54
C PHE A 172 3.51 5.87 14.99
N LEU A 173 3.77 6.25 16.24
CA LEU A 173 5.12 6.37 16.77
C LEU A 173 5.83 5.01 16.83
N THR A 174 5.13 3.91 17.13
CA THR A 174 5.71 2.56 17.09
C THR A 174 5.98 2.11 15.65
N PHE A 175 5.02 2.25 14.74
CA PHE A 175 5.17 1.80 13.35
C PHE A 175 6.26 2.58 12.60
N VAL A 176 6.25 3.91 12.70
CA VAL A 176 7.24 4.80 12.09
C VAL A 176 8.59 4.68 12.81
N GLY A 177 8.62 4.50 14.13
CA GLY A 177 9.86 4.27 14.88
C GLY A 177 10.57 2.97 14.49
N LEU A 178 9.81 1.88 14.29
CA LEU A 178 10.34 0.60 13.80
C LEU A 178 10.83 0.70 12.35
N LEU A 179 10.09 1.38 11.47
CA LEU A 179 10.54 1.66 10.10
C LEU A 179 11.82 2.51 10.08
N TYR A 180 11.90 3.58 10.88
CA TYR A 180 13.09 4.44 10.96
C TYR A 180 14.31 3.66 11.47
N TRP A 181 14.14 2.91 12.57
CA TRP A 181 15.19 2.06 13.12
C TRP A 181 15.72 1.06 12.09
N LEU A 182 14.83 0.38 11.37
CA LEU A 182 15.27 -0.60 10.38
C LEU A 182 15.85 0.07 9.13
N GLN A 183 15.10 0.95 8.48
CA GLN A 183 15.49 1.51 7.18
C GLN A 183 16.70 2.43 7.30
N VAL A 184 16.67 3.39 8.22
CA VAL A 184 17.71 4.43 8.31
C VAL A 184 18.87 4.00 9.22
N VAL A 185 18.58 3.46 10.41
CA VAL A 185 19.63 3.17 11.41
C VAL A 185 20.35 1.83 11.15
N TYR A 186 19.61 0.77 10.80
CA TYR A 186 20.19 -0.56 10.58
C TYR A 186 20.63 -0.81 9.12
N LEU A 187 19.71 -0.62 8.16
CA LEU A 187 19.97 -0.86 6.73
C LEU A 187 20.76 0.28 6.06
N GLY A 188 20.69 1.51 6.58
CA GLY A 188 21.41 2.67 6.02
C GLY A 188 20.76 3.28 4.78
N TRP A 189 19.47 3.05 4.54
CA TRP A 189 18.73 3.72 3.47
C TRP A 189 18.69 5.25 3.70
N PRO A 190 18.74 6.06 2.63
CA PRO A 190 18.60 7.50 2.72
C PRO A 190 17.20 7.92 3.19
N LEU A 191 17.09 9.14 3.72
CA LEU A 191 15.91 9.59 4.46
C LEU A 191 14.66 9.75 3.57
N ASP A 192 14.84 10.01 2.28
CA ASP A 192 13.78 10.06 1.26
C ASP A 192 13.08 8.71 1.09
N HIS A 193 13.82 7.59 1.07
CA HIS A 193 13.22 6.23 1.05
C HIS A 193 12.28 6.02 2.25
N PHE A 194 12.73 6.41 3.45
CA PHE A 194 11.92 6.33 4.67
C PHE A 194 10.70 7.27 4.62
N ILE A 195 10.88 8.51 4.16
CA ILE A 195 9.78 9.48 3.99
C ILE A 195 8.73 8.95 3.00
N HIS A 196 9.15 8.40 1.86
CA HIS A 196 8.23 7.78 0.90
C HIS A 196 7.48 6.59 1.52
N ALA A 197 8.17 5.72 2.28
CA ALA A 197 7.56 4.55 2.92
C ALA A 197 6.44 4.91 3.92
N ILE A 198 6.58 6.00 4.68
CA ILE A 198 5.55 6.47 5.62
C ILE A 198 4.48 7.37 4.97
N SER A 199 4.74 7.93 3.79
CA SER A 199 3.86 8.88 3.11
C SER A 199 2.83 8.20 2.20
N THR A 200 2.05 7.27 2.78
CA THR A 200 0.96 6.53 2.10
C THR A 200 -0.42 6.95 2.60
N GLY A 201 -1.38 7.10 1.67
CA GLY A 201 -2.74 7.50 2.02
C GLY A 201 -3.48 6.43 2.82
N SER A 202 -3.08 5.16 2.70
CA SER A 202 -3.56 4.09 3.58
C SER A 202 -3.10 4.29 5.03
N LEU A 203 -1.83 4.64 5.29
CA LEU A 203 -1.35 4.90 6.66
C LEU A 203 -2.03 6.13 7.29
N LEU A 204 -2.26 7.18 6.50
CA LEU A 204 -3.06 8.34 6.89
C LEU A 204 -4.48 7.94 7.32
N LEU A 205 -5.21 7.28 6.42
CA LEU A 205 -6.61 6.93 6.63
C LEU A 205 -6.77 5.92 7.77
N PHE A 206 -5.83 4.99 7.88
CA PHE A 206 -5.75 4.04 8.98
C PHE A 206 -5.58 4.73 10.33
N SER A 207 -4.57 5.59 10.45
CA SER A 207 -4.14 6.18 11.74
C SER A 207 -5.19 7.09 12.36
N PHE A 208 -5.96 7.82 11.54
CA PHE A 208 -6.92 8.82 12.00
C PHE A 208 -8.39 8.50 11.72
N PHE A 209 -8.74 7.47 10.95
CA PHE A 209 -10.13 7.13 10.65
C PHE A 209 -10.48 5.64 10.78
N MET A 210 -9.52 4.77 11.12
CA MET A 210 -9.78 3.34 11.37
C MET A 210 -9.39 2.89 12.79
N ILE A 211 -8.12 3.04 13.18
CA ILE A 211 -7.65 2.63 14.51
C ILE A 211 -8.12 3.58 15.63
N SER A 212 -8.49 4.81 15.27
CA SER A 212 -9.02 5.85 16.16
C SER A 212 -10.50 5.68 16.53
N ASP A 213 -11.23 4.75 15.88
CA ASP A 213 -12.68 4.59 16.12
C ASP A 213 -12.95 4.11 17.56
N PRO A 214 -13.62 4.94 18.39
CA PRO A 214 -13.86 4.62 19.79
C PRO A 214 -14.91 3.51 20.00
N LYS A 215 -15.54 2.98 18.94
CA LYS A 215 -16.41 1.79 19.00
C LYS A 215 -15.67 0.48 18.79
N THR A 216 -14.48 0.49 18.17
CA THR A 216 -13.69 -0.73 17.89
C THR A 216 -12.37 -0.80 18.64
N ALA A 217 -11.86 0.31 19.16
CA ALA A 217 -10.71 0.31 20.07
C ALA A 217 -11.10 -0.11 21.51
N PRO A 218 -10.17 -0.67 22.32
CA PRO A 218 -10.39 -0.92 23.74
C PRO A 218 -10.74 0.35 24.53
N ASP A 219 -11.56 0.23 25.58
CA ASP A 219 -11.97 1.39 26.39
C ASP A 219 -10.90 1.83 27.40
N HIS A 220 -10.20 0.90 28.04
CA HIS A 220 -9.14 1.23 29.00
C HIS A 220 -7.90 1.81 28.29
N PRO A 221 -7.36 2.98 28.71
CA PRO A 221 -6.32 3.69 27.95
C PRO A 221 -5.02 2.90 27.81
N PHE A 222 -4.56 2.24 28.88
CA PHE A 222 -3.35 1.40 28.82
C PHE A 222 -3.53 0.21 27.85
N ALA A 223 -4.69 -0.46 27.89
CA ALA A 223 -4.96 -1.60 27.01
C ALA A 223 -5.06 -1.17 25.54
N ARG A 224 -5.65 0.02 25.28
CA ARG A 224 -5.72 0.63 23.96
C ARG A 224 -4.34 1.01 23.40
N ILE A 225 -3.46 1.56 24.24
CA ILE A 225 -2.07 1.87 23.86
C ILE A 225 -1.29 0.59 23.55
N VAL A 226 -1.33 -0.42 24.43
CA VAL A 226 -0.65 -1.71 24.20
C VAL A 226 -1.15 -2.41 22.93
N TRP A 227 -2.48 -2.44 22.72
CA TRP A 227 -3.09 -3.00 21.50
C TRP A 227 -2.64 -2.26 20.23
N ALA A 228 -2.53 -0.93 20.27
CA ALA A 228 -2.03 -0.13 19.15
C ALA A 228 -0.55 -0.41 18.82
N MET A 229 0.30 -0.54 19.85
CA MET A 229 1.72 -0.89 19.68
C MET A 229 1.88 -2.33 19.14
N LEU A 230 1.04 -3.27 19.57
CA LEU A 230 1.04 -4.64 19.03
C LEU A 230 0.59 -4.69 17.56
N ILE A 231 -0.46 -3.94 17.18
CA ILE A 231 -0.86 -3.78 15.78
C ILE A 231 0.27 -3.18 14.95
N ALA A 232 0.96 -2.16 15.45
CA ALA A 232 2.12 -1.56 14.79
C ALA A 232 3.25 -2.57 14.58
N ALA A 233 3.64 -3.31 15.63
CA ALA A 233 4.73 -4.28 15.56
C ALA A 233 4.44 -5.44 14.59
N VAL A 234 3.22 -6.00 14.60
CA VAL A 234 2.82 -7.08 13.68
C VAL A 234 2.67 -6.56 12.25
N ALA A 235 2.08 -5.38 12.05
CA ALA A 235 1.94 -4.79 10.72
C ALA A 235 3.31 -4.48 10.09
N PHE A 236 4.26 -3.96 10.88
CA PHE A 236 5.66 -3.74 10.49
C PHE A 236 6.35 -5.06 10.13
N TYR A 237 6.21 -6.10 10.97
CA TYR A 237 6.81 -7.40 10.70
C TYR A 237 6.34 -7.99 9.37
N LEU A 238 5.03 -7.92 9.09
CA LEU A 238 4.45 -8.42 7.86
C LEU A 238 4.83 -7.58 6.62
N SER A 239 4.94 -6.25 6.75
CA SER A 239 5.30 -5.40 5.61
C SER A 239 6.77 -5.55 5.23
N VAL A 240 7.65 -5.67 6.23
CA VAL A 240 9.11 -5.80 6.02
C VAL A 240 9.49 -7.25 5.70
N PHE A 241 9.27 -8.18 6.63
CA PHE A 241 9.86 -9.52 6.56
C PHE A 241 9.00 -10.54 5.80
N LYS A 242 7.77 -10.16 5.44
CA LYS A 242 6.86 -10.97 4.59
C LYS A 242 6.43 -10.25 3.31
N TRP A 243 6.93 -9.04 3.06
CA TRP A 243 6.64 -8.25 1.84
C TRP A 243 5.13 -8.11 1.53
N GLN A 244 4.30 -8.08 2.58
CA GLN A 244 2.85 -7.97 2.46
C GLN A 244 2.41 -6.51 2.37
N TYR A 245 1.34 -6.27 1.61
CA TYR A 245 0.81 -4.94 1.32
C TYR A 245 -0.44 -4.65 2.16
N ASN A 246 -0.61 -3.38 2.56
CA ASN A 246 -1.75 -2.92 3.37
C ASN A 246 -1.89 -3.59 4.75
N THR A 247 -0.77 -4.09 5.31
CA THR A 247 -0.72 -4.91 6.54
C THR A 247 -1.42 -4.29 7.74
N VAL A 248 -1.39 -2.96 7.87
CA VAL A 248 -2.08 -2.23 8.94
C VAL A 248 -3.58 -2.55 8.97
N ILE A 249 -4.23 -2.65 7.80
CA ILE A 249 -5.67 -2.94 7.67
C ILE A 249 -5.93 -4.42 7.99
N TRP A 250 -5.13 -5.34 7.42
CA TRP A 250 -5.21 -6.77 7.71
C TRP A 250 -5.09 -7.08 9.21
N VAL A 251 -4.07 -6.51 9.85
CA VAL A 251 -3.78 -6.72 11.27
C VAL A 251 -4.85 -6.08 12.16
N LEU A 252 -5.43 -4.93 11.81
CA LEU A 252 -6.57 -4.37 12.54
C LEU A 252 -7.80 -5.28 12.50
N VAL A 253 -8.12 -5.86 11.34
CA VAL A 253 -9.26 -6.79 11.22
C VAL A 253 -8.97 -8.08 12.00
N ALA A 254 -7.75 -8.63 11.91
CA ALA A 254 -7.34 -9.82 12.67
C ALA A 254 -7.26 -9.58 14.19
N ALA A 255 -6.93 -8.37 14.64
CA ALA A 255 -6.80 -8.01 16.07
C ALA A 255 -8.14 -7.59 16.71
N ALA A 256 -9.18 -7.28 15.92
CA ALA A 256 -10.46 -6.82 16.43
C ALA A 256 -11.21 -7.82 17.35
N PRO A 257 -11.24 -9.16 17.08
CA PRO A 257 -11.88 -10.14 17.96
C PRO A 257 -11.30 -10.20 19.38
N PHE A 258 -10.07 -9.71 19.60
CA PHE A 258 -9.44 -9.65 20.92
C PHE A 258 -9.90 -8.43 21.74
N VAL A 259 -10.48 -7.39 21.12
CA VAL A 259 -10.92 -6.19 21.84
C VAL A 259 -12.04 -6.50 22.87
N PRO A 260 -13.07 -7.30 22.57
CA PRO A 260 -14.01 -7.81 23.58
C PRO A 260 -13.38 -8.52 24.78
N LEU A 261 -12.22 -9.17 24.60
CA LEU A 261 -11.47 -9.81 25.68
C LEU A 261 -10.69 -8.77 26.49
N LEU A 262 -10.03 -7.81 25.83
CA LEU A 262 -9.35 -6.69 26.49
C LEU A 262 -10.34 -5.85 27.33
N ASP A 263 -11.53 -5.55 26.82
CA ASP A 263 -12.61 -4.85 27.55
C ASP A 263 -13.28 -5.71 28.65
N ARG A 264 -12.96 -7.01 28.73
CA ARG A 264 -13.37 -7.90 29.84
C ARG A 264 -12.34 -7.90 30.97
N PHE A 265 -11.04 -7.91 30.65
CA PHE A 265 -9.96 -7.86 31.63
C PHE A 265 -9.72 -6.44 32.15
N PHE A 266 -9.56 -5.47 31.25
CA PHE A 266 -9.30 -4.07 31.57
C PHE A 266 -10.61 -3.26 31.55
N LYS A 267 -11.35 -3.31 32.66
CA LYS A 267 -12.62 -2.58 32.81
C LYS A 267 -12.38 -1.06 32.77
N ALA A 268 -13.17 -0.35 31.97
CA ALA A 268 -13.23 1.11 31.90
C ALA A 268 -14.64 1.55 31.47
N GLU A 269 -14.95 2.85 31.59
CA GLU A 269 -16.21 3.38 31.07
C GLU A 269 -16.23 3.39 29.53
N PRO A 270 -17.29 2.87 28.88
CA PRO A 270 -17.42 2.93 27.43
C PRO A 270 -17.51 4.36 26.90
N PHE A 271 -16.86 4.63 25.76
CA PHE A 271 -16.85 5.98 25.20
C PHE A 271 -18.25 6.47 24.75
N GLN A 272 -18.68 7.60 25.35
CA GLN A 272 -19.91 8.34 25.05
C GLN A 272 -19.59 9.73 24.50
N TRP A 273 -20.16 10.10 23.35
CA TRP A 273 -19.89 11.39 22.68
C TRP A 273 -20.33 12.61 23.50
N GLU A 274 -21.45 12.51 24.24
CA GLU A 274 -22.08 13.65 24.92
C GLU A 274 -21.40 14.00 26.26
N LYS A 275 -20.96 12.99 27.03
CA LYS A 275 -20.32 13.20 28.34
C LYS A 275 -18.83 13.48 28.25
N ASN A 276 -18.13 12.92 27.26
CA ASN A 276 -16.67 12.95 27.17
C ASN A 276 -16.12 14.16 26.40
N LEU A 277 -16.71 15.34 26.61
CA LEU A 277 -16.02 16.59 26.28
C LEU A 277 -14.74 16.67 27.13
N PRO A 278 -13.54 16.79 26.52
CA PRO A 278 -12.30 16.45 27.19
C PRO A 278 -11.91 17.46 28.27
N ARG A 279 -12.07 17.06 29.55
CA ARG A 279 -11.29 17.64 30.65
C ARG A 279 -9.80 17.61 30.26
N ARG A 280 -9.06 18.68 30.58
CA ARG A 280 -7.66 18.86 30.15
C ARG A 280 -6.79 17.70 30.67
N SER A 281 -6.34 16.80 29.79
CA SER A 281 -5.20 15.94 30.13
C SER A 281 -3.92 16.80 30.17
N PRO A 282 -2.96 16.49 31.06
CA PRO A 282 -1.73 17.28 31.18
C PRO A 282 -0.88 17.20 29.90
N PHE A 283 -0.83 16.03 29.25
CA PHE A 283 -0.12 15.85 27.97
C PHE A 283 -0.67 16.75 26.85
N LEU A 284 -2.00 16.94 26.79
CA LEU A 284 -2.63 17.84 25.83
C LEU A 284 -2.58 19.33 26.24
N ALA A 285 -2.08 19.68 27.42
CA ALA A 285 -1.86 21.09 27.79
C ALA A 285 -0.73 21.70 26.94
N LEU A 286 0.36 20.96 26.74
CA LEU A 286 1.54 21.34 25.95
C LEU A 286 1.16 21.81 24.53
N PHE A 287 0.26 21.07 23.87
CA PHE A 287 -0.21 21.37 22.52
C PHE A 287 -1.30 22.45 22.44
N SER A 288 -1.76 23.00 23.56
CA SER A 288 -2.83 24.02 23.58
C SER A 288 -2.37 25.49 23.62
N HIS A 289 -1.06 25.73 23.75
CA HIS A 289 -0.49 27.08 23.76
C HIS A 289 -0.56 27.79 22.39
N PRO A 290 -0.53 29.13 22.34
CA PRO A 290 -0.47 29.87 21.07
C PRO A 290 0.81 29.57 20.27
N LEU A 291 1.90 29.19 20.95
CA LEU A 291 3.16 28.76 20.33
C LEU A 291 3.03 27.44 19.56
N SER A 292 2.34 26.42 20.09
CA SER A 292 2.13 25.16 19.37
C SER A 292 1.20 25.32 18.16
N LYS A 293 0.26 26.27 18.19
CA LYS A 293 -0.56 26.64 17.02
C LYS A 293 0.28 27.28 15.92
N LYS A 294 1.19 28.20 16.26
CA LYS A 294 2.15 28.77 15.29
C LYS A 294 3.07 27.69 14.74
N LEU A 295 3.64 26.84 15.59
CA LEU A 295 4.50 25.72 15.18
C LEU A 295 3.78 24.76 14.23
N ALA A 296 2.52 24.38 14.51
CA ALA A 296 1.73 23.53 13.61
C ALA A 296 1.48 24.18 12.24
N ALA A 297 1.21 25.49 12.20
CA ALA A 297 1.08 26.24 10.95
C ALA A 297 2.43 26.33 10.19
N THR A 298 3.55 26.51 10.89
CA THR A 298 4.89 26.48 10.28
C THR A 298 5.24 25.10 9.74
N VAL A 299 4.93 24.01 10.44
CA VAL A 299 5.14 22.64 9.94
C VAL A 299 4.25 22.35 8.72
N MET A 300 3.01 22.85 8.70
CA MET A 300 2.12 22.77 7.53
C MET A 300 2.66 23.55 6.33
N LEU A 301 3.30 24.70 6.56
CA LEU A 301 3.94 25.51 5.51
C LEU A 301 5.25 24.89 5.00
N VAL A 302 6.05 24.26 5.88
CA VAL A 302 7.26 23.52 5.48
C VAL A 302 6.90 22.26 4.70
N GLY A 303 5.81 21.56 5.06
CA GLY A 303 5.26 20.44 4.28
C GLY A 303 4.74 20.81 2.88
N PHE A 304 4.72 22.10 2.53
CA PHE A 304 4.40 22.60 1.19
C PHE A 304 5.63 22.71 0.27
N LEU A 305 6.85 22.53 0.80
CA LEU A 305 8.09 22.59 0.03
C LEU A 305 8.30 21.29 -0.76
N THR A 306 7.93 21.32 -2.03
CA THR A 306 8.05 20.19 -2.95
C THR A 306 9.51 19.88 -3.28
N TYR A 307 9.95 18.66 -2.98
CA TYR A 307 11.12 18.06 -3.60
C TYR A 307 10.68 17.20 -4.79
N GLU A 308 11.34 17.37 -5.94
CA GLU A 308 11.33 16.40 -7.02
C GLU A 308 12.45 15.38 -6.79
N ALA A 309 12.13 14.09 -6.90
CA ALA A 309 13.09 13.00 -6.74
C ALA A 309 13.18 12.20 -8.05
N LEU A 310 14.37 12.18 -8.66
CA LEU A 310 14.65 11.41 -9.88
C LEU A 310 14.93 9.95 -9.51
N ALA A 311 13.89 9.11 -9.55
CA ALA A 311 14.00 7.68 -9.23
C ALA A 311 14.29 6.82 -10.48
N PHE A 312 15.17 5.84 -10.33
CA PHE A 312 15.48 4.82 -11.34
C PHE A 312 15.72 3.46 -10.67
N CYS A 313 15.30 2.37 -11.30
CA CYS A 313 15.15 1.05 -10.64
C CYS A 313 16.44 0.21 -10.56
N GLY A 314 17.61 0.80 -10.80
CA GLY A 314 18.89 0.09 -10.83
C GLY A 314 20.04 1.02 -11.21
N PHE A 315 21.10 0.48 -11.81
CA PHE A 315 22.18 1.26 -12.42
C PHE A 315 22.87 0.47 -13.54
N TYR A 316 23.56 1.18 -14.43
CA TYR A 316 24.36 0.58 -15.50
C TYR A 316 25.85 0.69 -15.18
N VAL A 317 26.63 -0.30 -15.61
CA VAL A 317 28.10 -0.30 -15.54
C VAL A 317 28.72 -0.45 -16.93
N SER A 318 29.91 0.12 -17.11
CA SER A 318 30.69 0.14 -18.36
C SER A 318 32.16 -0.14 -18.06
N LYS A 319 32.92 -0.68 -19.01
CA LYS A 319 34.39 -0.76 -18.93
C LYS A 319 35.10 0.41 -19.63
N ALA A 320 34.43 1.00 -20.62
CA ALA A 320 34.95 2.12 -21.41
C ALA A 320 34.74 3.47 -20.73
N ASP A 321 35.71 4.38 -20.87
CA ASP A 321 35.64 5.76 -20.37
C ASP A 321 34.76 6.63 -21.27
N GLY A 322 33.46 6.63 -20.98
CA GLY A 322 32.49 7.43 -21.72
C GLY A 322 31.12 7.40 -21.07
N THR A 323 30.32 8.44 -21.32
CA THR A 323 28.95 8.52 -20.79
C THR A 323 28.08 7.42 -21.38
N LEU A 324 27.71 6.44 -20.55
CA LEU A 324 26.55 5.57 -20.79
C LEU A 324 25.32 6.46 -21.07
N LYS A 325 24.67 6.26 -22.21
CA LYS A 325 23.45 6.99 -22.59
C LYS A 325 22.36 5.98 -22.95
N ASN A 326 21.57 5.61 -21.95
CA ASN A 326 20.22 5.11 -22.12
C ASN A 326 19.31 6.30 -22.49
N LYS A 327 18.48 6.15 -23.52
CA LYS A 327 17.39 7.09 -23.85
C LYS A 327 16.02 6.55 -23.42
N THR A 328 15.84 5.23 -23.42
CA THR A 328 14.55 4.58 -23.22
C THR A 328 14.70 3.30 -22.37
N SER A 329 14.25 3.37 -21.12
CA SER A 329 13.87 2.19 -20.34
C SER A 329 12.35 2.02 -20.38
N GLN A 330 11.90 0.82 -20.71
CA GLN A 330 10.51 0.40 -20.59
C GLN A 330 10.46 -0.80 -19.63
N VAL A 331 9.51 -0.78 -18.69
CA VAL A 331 9.34 -1.86 -17.72
C VAL A 331 7.87 -2.25 -17.66
N ILE A 332 7.58 -3.52 -17.89
CA ILE A 332 6.26 -4.12 -17.64
C ILE A 332 6.37 -4.84 -16.29
N LEU A 333 5.58 -4.40 -15.31
CA LEU A 333 5.39 -5.11 -14.05
C LEU A 333 4.03 -5.81 -14.09
N VAL A 334 4.02 -7.14 -14.11
CA VAL A 334 2.84 -7.96 -13.88
C VAL A 334 2.90 -8.51 -12.46
N ARG A 335 1.76 -8.53 -11.76
CA ARG A 335 1.62 -9.17 -10.46
C ARG A 335 0.45 -10.12 -10.48
N ASP A 336 0.68 -11.36 -10.06
CA ASP A 336 -0.37 -12.35 -9.81
C ASP A 336 -0.20 -12.91 -8.39
N GLY A 337 -1.11 -12.52 -7.48
CA GLY A 337 -1.05 -12.83 -6.06
C GLY A 337 0.28 -12.46 -5.39
N ASN A 338 1.13 -13.48 -5.22
CA ASN A 338 2.47 -13.39 -4.62
C ASN A 338 3.60 -13.31 -5.65
N GLU A 339 3.35 -13.70 -6.90
CA GLU A 339 4.33 -13.64 -7.99
C GLU A 339 4.36 -12.24 -8.62
N ASN A 340 5.56 -11.78 -8.98
CA ASN A 340 5.77 -10.49 -9.64
C ASN A 340 6.75 -10.72 -10.80
N VAL A 341 6.29 -10.53 -12.03
CA VAL A 341 7.09 -10.66 -13.25
C VAL A 341 7.50 -9.27 -13.71
N ILE A 342 8.80 -9.06 -13.88
CA ILE A 342 9.37 -7.78 -14.32
C ILE A 342 10.04 -8.01 -15.68
N THR A 343 9.39 -7.55 -16.74
CA THR A 343 9.98 -7.53 -18.09
C THR A 343 10.62 -6.16 -18.32
N MET A 344 11.93 -6.13 -18.58
CA MET A 344 12.68 -4.89 -18.79
C MET A 344 13.20 -4.83 -20.23
N TYR A 345 12.88 -3.77 -20.95
CA TYR A 345 13.54 -3.39 -22.21
C TYR A 345 14.33 -2.10 -21.98
N ASN A 346 15.58 -2.04 -22.44
CA ASN A 346 16.45 -0.89 -22.28
C ASN A 346 17.23 -0.67 -23.57
N ASP A 347 17.25 0.55 -24.10
CA ASP A 347 18.23 0.87 -25.13
C ASP A 347 19.63 1.11 -24.55
N PHE A 348 20.64 0.67 -25.29
CA PHE A 348 22.05 0.77 -24.91
C PHE A 348 22.85 1.28 -26.10
N LYS A 349 23.72 2.27 -25.85
CA LYS A 349 24.68 2.77 -26.82
C LYS A 349 26.10 2.69 -26.26
N GLY A 350 26.84 1.67 -26.69
CA GLY A 350 28.23 1.41 -26.32
C GLY A 350 28.73 0.10 -26.92
N SER A 351 29.84 -0.42 -26.38
CA SER A 351 30.40 -1.73 -26.74
C SER A 351 29.74 -2.83 -25.91
N LEU A 352 29.27 -3.90 -26.57
CA LEU A 352 28.56 -5.02 -25.92
C LEU A 352 29.48 -5.84 -24.98
N LYS A 353 30.80 -5.83 -25.23
CA LYS A 353 31.81 -6.48 -24.35
C LYS A 353 31.89 -5.84 -22.97
N ASP A 354 31.48 -4.57 -22.90
CA ASP A 354 31.75 -3.69 -21.77
C ASP A 354 30.51 -3.46 -20.89
N PHE A 355 29.35 -3.98 -21.31
CA PHE A 355 28.08 -3.84 -20.62
C PHE A 355 27.80 -4.97 -19.62
N ALA A 356 27.16 -4.62 -18.52
CA ALA A 356 26.35 -5.53 -17.71
C ALA A 356 25.18 -4.76 -17.08
N MET A 357 24.03 -5.40 -16.99
CA MET A 357 22.89 -4.91 -16.22
C MET A 357 22.87 -5.63 -14.87
N VAL A 358 22.81 -4.87 -13.77
CA VAL A 358 22.80 -5.42 -12.40
C VAL A 358 21.50 -5.02 -11.72
N VAL A 359 20.66 -6.01 -11.40
CA VAL A 359 19.33 -5.81 -10.80
C VAL A 359 19.26 -6.51 -9.45
N PRO A 360 18.97 -5.80 -8.34
CA PRO A 360 18.69 -6.44 -7.05
C PRO A 360 17.38 -7.22 -7.07
N VAL A 361 17.40 -8.48 -6.63
CA VAL A 361 16.24 -9.39 -6.59
C VAL A 361 16.11 -10.07 -5.22
N PRO A 362 14.88 -10.33 -4.72
CA PRO A 362 14.68 -10.81 -3.34
C PRO A 362 14.90 -12.32 -3.14
N VAL A 363 15.07 -13.08 -4.22
CA VAL A 363 15.22 -14.54 -4.21
C VAL A 363 16.27 -14.98 -5.23
N VAL A 364 16.79 -16.20 -5.09
CA VAL A 364 17.57 -16.84 -6.15
C VAL A 364 16.58 -17.38 -7.18
N LEU A 365 16.48 -16.70 -8.33
CA LEU A 365 15.64 -17.10 -9.46
C LEU A 365 16.14 -18.41 -10.08
N GLN A 366 15.21 -19.27 -10.50
CA GLN A 366 15.52 -20.48 -11.25
C GLN A 366 15.55 -20.20 -12.76
N LYS A 367 16.13 -21.12 -13.54
CA LYS A 367 16.19 -20.99 -15.01
C LYS A 367 14.81 -20.92 -15.68
N SER A 368 13.78 -21.52 -15.06
CA SER A 368 12.37 -21.45 -15.47
C SER A 368 11.78 -20.04 -15.45
N ASP A 369 12.29 -19.21 -14.54
CA ASP A 369 11.70 -17.93 -14.16
C ASP A 369 12.23 -16.81 -15.07
N ILE A 370 13.31 -17.09 -15.79
CA ILE A 370 14.10 -16.14 -16.57
C ILE A 370 13.88 -16.44 -18.06
N LYS A 371 13.26 -15.48 -18.78
CA LYS A 371 12.87 -15.64 -20.18
C LYS A 371 13.31 -14.41 -20.98
N VAL A 372 13.99 -14.65 -22.09
CA VAL A 372 14.13 -13.66 -23.18
C VAL A 372 12.81 -13.66 -23.95
N VAL A 373 12.26 -12.48 -24.20
CA VAL A 373 10.92 -12.30 -24.80
C VAL A 373 10.98 -11.37 -26.01
N ASP A 374 9.96 -11.40 -26.86
CA ASP A 374 9.93 -10.53 -28.04
C ASP A 374 9.52 -9.09 -27.67
N GLN A 375 10.27 -8.10 -28.16
CA GLN A 375 9.98 -6.67 -27.97
C GLN A 375 8.56 -6.29 -28.45
N ALA A 376 7.98 -7.05 -29.37
CA ALA A 376 6.59 -6.88 -29.81
C ALA A 376 5.57 -6.87 -28.67
N ILE A 377 5.87 -7.45 -27.49
CA ILE A 377 5.01 -7.34 -26.31
C ILE A 377 4.88 -5.88 -25.81
N PHE A 378 5.98 -5.12 -25.79
CA PHE A 378 5.97 -3.70 -25.43
C PHE A 378 5.19 -2.88 -26.47
N LYS A 379 5.42 -3.14 -27.77
CA LYS A 379 4.68 -2.47 -28.85
C LYS A 379 3.18 -2.80 -28.84
N THR A 380 2.82 -4.04 -28.47
CA THR A 380 1.42 -4.47 -28.33
C THR A 380 0.75 -3.75 -27.16
N LEU A 381 1.42 -3.64 -26.01
CA LEU A 381 0.90 -2.93 -24.84
C LEU A 381 0.83 -1.41 -25.07
N ASP A 382 1.81 -0.81 -25.74
CA ASP A 382 1.79 0.58 -26.17
C ASP A 382 0.57 0.85 -27.07
N ASN A 383 0.46 0.14 -28.19
CA ASN A 383 -0.70 0.21 -29.10
C ASN A 383 -2.05 -0.11 -28.43
N TYR A 384 -2.07 -0.91 -27.36
CA TYR A 384 -3.27 -1.20 -26.57
C TYR A 384 -3.65 -0.03 -25.65
N SER A 385 -2.65 0.58 -25.01
CA SER A 385 -2.80 1.70 -24.06
C SER A 385 -2.92 3.09 -24.71
N GLN A 386 -2.55 3.23 -26.00
CA GLN A 386 -2.72 4.44 -26.78
C GLN A 386 -4.18 4.96 -26.70
N PRO A 387 -4.41 6.28 -26.50
CA PRO A 387 -5.74 6.86 -26.48
C PRO A 387 -6.50 6.59 -27.78
N ARG A 388 -7.70 5.99 -27.66
CA ARG A 388 -8.61 5.71 -28.78
C ARG A 388 -9.85 6.56 -28.63
N LEU A 389 -10.30 7.21 -29.71
CA LEU A 389 -11.71 7.56 -29.81
C LEU A 389 -12.50 6.26 -29.94
N VAL A 390 -13.45 6.05 -29.04
CA VAL A 390 -14.39 4.93 -29.08
C VAL A 390 -15.79 5.53 -29.02
N GLU A 391 -16.51 5.45 -30.13
CA GLU A 391 -17.94 5.78 -30.16
C GLU A 391 -18.72 4.58 -29.62
N TYR A 392 -19.29 4.73 -28.43
CA TYR A 392 -20.17 3.74 -27.84
C TYR A 392 -21.59 3.96 -28.36
N TYR A 393 -22.01 3.11 -29.29
CA TYR A 393 -23.41 3.01 -29.70
C TYR A 393 -24.12 2.09 -28.69
N ASP A 394 -25.13 2.61 -27.98
CA ASP A 394 -25.89 1.84 -27.00
C ASP A 394 -26.57 0.62 -27.65
N GLU A 395 -26.46 -0.54 -27.01
CA GLU A 395 -27.20 -1.73 -27.43
C GLU A 395 -28.70 -1.52 -27.17
N ASN A 396 -29.54 -2.00 -28.09
CA ASN A 396 -31.00 -1.86 -27.95
C ASN A 396 -31.47 -2.55 -26.65
N PRO A 397 -32.05 -1.81 -25.67
CA PRO A 397 -32.35 -2.34 -24.34
C PRO A 397 -33.42 -3.45 -24.33
N CYS A 398 -34.07 -3.72 -25.46
CA CYS A 398 -35.03 -4.80 -25.63
C CYS A 398 -34.39 -6.14 -26.08
N GLN A 399 -33.07 -6.22 -26.30
CA GLN A 399 -32.42 -7.41 -26.88
C GLN A 399 -31.95 -8.42 -25.82
N THR A 400 -32.81 -9.37 -25.48
CA THR A 400 -32.54 -10.43 -24.48
C THR A 400 -31.42 -11.39 -24.92
N ARG A 401 -30.21 -11.26 -24.36
CA ARG A 401 -29.14 -12.25 -24.52
C ARG A 401 -29.44 -13.53 -23.72
N LEU A 402 -29.69 -14.64 -24.42
CA LEU A 402 -29.51 -15.98 -23.84
C LEU A 402 -28.02 -16.31 -23.75
N TYR A 403 -27.57 -16.78 -22.59
CA TYR A 403 -26.23 -17.33 -22.40
C TYR A 403 -26.30 -18.88 -22.42
N SER A 404 -25.53 -19.51 -23.30
CA SER A 404 -25.32 -20.97 -23.29
C SER A 404 -24.11 -21.34 -22.42
N ILE A 405 -24.23 -22.41 -21.62
CA ILE A 405 -23.19 -22.88 -20.69
C ILE A 405 -23.00 -24.39 -20.87
N MET A 406 -21.86 -24.77 -21.43
CA MET A 406 -21.19 -26.09 -21.59
C MET A 406 -19.93 -25.77 -22.42
N ASP A 407 -18.73 -26.32 -22.25
CA ASP A 407 -18.18 -27.49 -21.54
C ASP A 407 -16.78 -27.12 -20.98
N SER A 408 -15.98 -27.90 -20.24
CA SER A 408 -16.04 -29.30 -19.74
C SER A 408 -15.15 -29.44 -18.48
N ALA A 409 -15.07 -30.63 -17.87
CA ALA A 409 -14.16 -30.93 -16.74
C ALA A 409 -13.34 -32.22 -17.00
N LEU A 410 -12.14 -32.34 -16.37
CA LEU A 410 -11.19 -33.49 -16.20
C LEU A 410 -9.75 -32.90 -16.01
N GLU A 411 -8.78 -33.44 -15.26
CA GLU A 411 -8.77 -34.32 -14.06
C GLU A 411 -7.39 -34.19 -13.33
N MET A 412 -7.12 -34.94 -12.24
CA MET A 412 -5.90 -34.83 -11.40
C MET A 412 -4.75 -35.79 -11.78
N GLN A 413 -3.49 -35.46 -11.44
CA GLN A 413 -2.58 -36.30 -10.60
C GLN A 413 -1.20 -35.63 -10.28
N ALA A 414 -0.29 -36.34 -9.60
CA ALA A 414 0.94 -35.85 -8.95
C ALA A 414 2.09 -36.92 -9.02
N THR A 415 3.37 -36.71 -8.63
CA THR A 415 3.98 -35.66 -7.79
C THR A 415 5.23 -35.02 -8.45
N THR A 416 6.52 -35.03 -8.02
CA THR A 416 7.30 -35.69 -6.93
C THR A 416 8.59 -34.87 -6.64
N THR A 417 9.27 -35.06 -5.50
CA THR A 417 10.50 -34.32 -5.11
C THR A 417 11.80 -34.95 -5.62
N ALA A 418 12.85 -34.13 -5.79
CA ALA A 418 14.23 -34.54 -6.02
C ALA A 418 15.21 -33.58 -5.28
N PRO A 419 16.44 -34.01 -4.91
CA PRO A 419 17.27 -33.29 -3.94
C PRO A 419 18.20 -32.22 -4.54
N SER A 420 18.52 -31.19 -3.75
CA SER A 420 19.61 -30.25 -4.03
C SER A 420 20.92 -30.73 -3.38
N VAL A 421 21.99 -30.78 -4.17
CA VAL A 421 23.35 -31.11 -3.69
C VAL A 421 23.98 -29.86 -3.07
N GLN A 422 24.46 -29.97 -1.83
CA GLN A 422 25.33 -28.94 -1.25
C GLN A 422 26.75 -29.10 -1.80
N MET A 423 27.40 -27.98 -2.14
CA MET A 423 28.83 -27.93 -2.43
C MET A 423 29.45 -26.76 -1.65
N GLU A 424 30.59 -26.99 -1.00
CA GLU A 424 31.14 -26.05 -0.02
C GLU A 424 31.74 -24.79 -0.67
N ALA A 425 31.33 -23.63 -0.18
CA ALA A 425 31.81 -22.34 -0.66
C ALA A 425 33.24 -22.04 -0.16
N SER A 426 34.23 -22.26 -1.04
CA SER A 426 35.59 -21.78 -0.82
C SER A 426 35.66 -20.24 -0.69
N ARG A 427 36.59 -19.74 0.12
CA ARG A 427 36.64 -18.33 0.58
C ARG A 427 36.77 -17.32 -0.58
N ARG A 428 35.66 -16.66 -0.95
CA ARG A 428 35.59 -15.38 -1.66
C ARG A 428 34.51 -14.49 -1.03
N LYS A 429 34.62 -13.16 -1.17
CA LYS A 429 33.65 -12.19 -0.59
C LYS A 429 32.29 -12.18 -1.29
N VAL A 430 32.21 -12.74 -2.51
CA VAL A 430 31.00 -12.92 -3.32
C VAL A 430 30.80 -14.40 -3.62
N THR A 431 29.56 -14.86 -3.51
CA THR A 431 29.13 -16.23 -3.84
C THR A 431 28.30 -16.17 -5.12
N ILE A 432 28.55 -17.10 -6.05
CA ILE A 432 27.68 -17.33 -7.20
C ILE A 432 26.60 -18.32 -6.74
N GLU A 433 25.37 -17.85 -6.58
CA GLU A 433 24.21 -18.63 -6.16
C GLU A 433 23.68 -19.49 -7.32
N ALA A 434 23.73 -18.95 -8.54
CA ALA A 434 23.35 -19.63 -9.78
C ALA A 434 24.04 -19.02 -11.01
N GLN A 435 24.19 -19.82 -12.06
CA GLN A 435 24.65 -19.38 -13.39
C GLN A 435 23.81 -20.06 -14.48
N TYR A 436 23.33 -19.28 -15.45
CA TYR A 436 22.54 -19.77 -16.58
C TYR A 436 22.97 -19.12 -17.90
N LEU A 437 22.88 -19.88 -19.00
CA LEU A 437 22.80 -19.34 -20.35
C LEU A 437 21.32 -19.35 -20.77
N VAL A 438 20.78 -18.17 -21.10
CA VAL A 438 19.38 -17.98 -21.53
C VAL A 438 19.37 -17.07 -22.76
N GLY A 439 19.02 -17.62 -23.92
CA GLY A 439 19.12 -16.92 -25.20
C GLY A 439 20.56 -16.47 -25.47
N GLU A 440 20.71 -15.18 -25.73
CA GLU A 440 21.95 -14.45 -26.00
C GLU A 440 22.69 -13.96 -24.74
N TYR A 441 22.21 -14.29 -23.53
CA TYR A 441 22.76 -13.76 -22.28
C TYR A 441 23.39 -14.83 -21.37
N ASP A 442 24.59 -14.52 -20.88
CA ASP A 442 25.17 -15.12 -19.69
C ASP A 442 24.55 -14.42 -18.47
N ILE A 443 23.94 -15.21 -17.58
CA ILE A 443 23.21 -14.72 -16.40
C ILE A 443 23.84 -15.31 -15.14
N LEU A 444 24.17 -14.43 -14.20
CA LEU A 444 24.75 -14.78 -12.89
C LEU A 444 23.84 -14.25 -11.79
N ILE A 445 23.57 -15.06 -10.78
CA ILE A 445 22.92 -14.61 -9.54
C ILE A 445 23.98 -14.62 -8.45
N LEU A 446 24.30 -13.43 -7.93
CA LEU A 446 25.36 -13.22 -6.95
C LEU A 446 24.78 -12.89 -5.58
N SER A 447 25.50 -13.28 -4.52
CA SER A 447 25.34 -12.68 -3.19
C SER A 447 26.67 -12.21 -2.64
N ALA A 448 26.63 -11.13 -1.88
CA ALA A 448 27.79 -10.56 -1.18
C ALA A 448 27.46 -10.44 0.30
N LYS A 449 28.49 -10.49 1.15
CA LYS A 449 28.35 -10.23 2.61
C LYS A 449 28.73 -8.80 3.00
N GLU A 450 29.36 -8.07 2.09
CA GLU A 450 29.93 -6.74 2.24
C GLU A 450 29.76 -6.00 0.90
N SER A 451 29.42 -4.70 0.89
CA SER A 451 29.28 -3.90 -0.34
C SER A 451 30.55 -3.83 -1.18
N GLU A 452 31.70 -3.69 -0.53
CA GLU A 452 33.02 -3.81 -1.17
C GLU A 452 33.17 -5.12 -1.94
N GLY A 453 32.63 -6.24 -1.44
CA GLY A 453 32.74 -7.54 -2.09
C GLY A 453 32.16 -7.55 -3.50
N LEU A 454 30.95 -7.02 -3.68
CA LEU A 454 30.31 -6.94 -4.99
C LEU A 454 31.01 -5.93 -5.92
N GLN A 455 31.46 -4.79 -5.37
CA GLN A 455 32.23 -3.81 -6.14
C GLN A 455 33.55 -4.43 -6.63
N THR A 456 34.34 -5.03 -5.74
CA THR A 456 35.60 -5.70 -6.09
C THR A 456 35.39 -6.81 -7.11
N TRP A 457 34.34 -7.64 -6.99
CA TRP A 457 34.07 -8.67 -8.00
C TRP A 457 33.78 -8.06 -9.38
N LEU A 458 33.02 -6.96 -9.45
CA LEU A 458 32.74 -6.26 -10.70
C LEU A 458 34.01 -5.60 -11.28
N GLU A 459 34.84 -4.98 -10.43
CA GLU A 459 36.12 -4.37 -10.81
C GLU A 459 37.16 -5.42 -11.26
N GLU A 460 37.25 -6.57 -10.59
CA GLU A 460 38.05 -7.75 -11.01
C GLU A 460 37.59 -8.30 -12.37
N ASN A 461 36.28 -8.25 -12.65
CA ASN A 461 35.72 -8.58 -13.97
C ASN A 461 35.84 -7.42 -14.99
N GLY A 462 36.50 -6.32 -14.61
CA GLY A 462 36.86 -5.18 -15.47
C GLY A 462 35.78 -4.10 -15.60
N TYR A 463 34.68 -4.17 -14.86
CA TYR A 463 33.62 -3.15 -14.87
C TYR A 463 34.00 -1.94 -14.02
N LYS A 464 33.90 -0.73 -14.58
CA LYS A 464 34.10 0.52 -13.85
C LYS A 464 32.81 0.93 -13.16
N ILE A 465 32.93 1.31 -11.90
CA ILE A 465 31.81 1.64 -11.02
C ILE A 465 31.99 3.07 -10.46
N PRO A 466 30.94 3.89 -10.36
CA PRO A 466 31.01 5.17 -9.67
C PRO A 466 31.37 4.98 -8.19
N LYS A 467 32.29 5.80 -7.65
CA LYS A 467 32.76 5.70 -6.25
C LYS A 467 31.64 5.77 -5.18
N SER A 468 30.47 6.30 -5.53
CA SER A 468 29.28 6.34 -4.67
C SER A 468 28.51 5.02 -4.59
N ALA A 469 28.73 4.06 -5.50
CA ALA A 469 27.90 2.87 -5.63
C ALA A 469 28.01 1.92 -4.42
N ALA A 470 29.15 1.86 -3.72
CA ALA A 470 29.27 1.07 -2.49
C ALA A 470 28.19 1.41 -1.46
N GLY A 471 28.01 2.71 -1.18
CA GLY A 471 26.98 3.21 -0.27
C GLY A 471 25.55 3.04 -0.80
N VAL A 472 25.36 2.93 -2.12
CA VAL A 472 24.06 2.60 -2.72
C VAL A 472 23.76 1.09 -2.65
N LEU A 473 24.78 0.22 -2.71
CA LEU A 473 24.66 -1.24 -2.69
C LEU A 473 24.52 -1.81 -1.27
N GLU A 474 25.14 -1.17 -0.28
CA GLU A 474 25.14 -1.60 1.13
C GLU A 474 23.72 -1.88 1.71
N PRO A 475 22.69 -1.04 1.50
CA PRO A 475 21.35 -1.32 2.02
C PRO A 475 20.67 -2.55 1.39
N TYR A 476 20.95 -2.83 0.10
CA TYR A 476 20.44 -4.03 -0.58
C TYR A 476 21.10 -5.31 -0.02
N ILE A 477 22.39 -5.25 0.29
CA ILE A 477 23.16 -6.36 0.88
C ILE A 477 22.72 -6.62 2.33
N ARG A 478 22.53 -5.56 3.15
CA ARG A 478 21.94 -5.70 4.50
C ARG A 478 20.50 -6.20 4.48
N SER A 479 19.78 -5.98 3.38
CA SER A 479 18.45 -6.55 3.13
C SER A 479 18.49 -8.01 2.62
N ASN A 480 19.67 -8.64 2.54
CA ASN A 480 19.91 -10.00 2.04
C ASN A 480 19.41 -10.24 0.60
N LEU A 481 19.38 -9.18 -0.22
CA LEU A 481 19.00 -9.28 -1.63
C LEU A 481 20.13 -9.90 -2.45
N LYS A 482 19.76 -10.56 -3.54
CA LYS A 482 20.69 -11.15 -4.53
C LYS A 482 20.83 -10.19 -5.71
N PHE A 483 21.90 -10.33 -6.48
CA PHE A 483 22.18 -9.48 -7.64
C PHE A 483 22.09 -10.33 -8.91
N PHE A 484 21.05 -10.08 -9.69
CA PHE A 484 20.83 -10.63 -11.02
C PHE A 484 21.67 -9.83 -12.01
N VAL A 485 22.77 -10.42 -12.47
CA VAL A 485 23.72 -9.81 -13.41
C VAL A 485 23.50 -10.42 -14.80
N VAL A 486 23.14 -9.58 -15.77
CA VAL A 486 22.94 -9.95 -17.17
C VAL A 486 24.10 -9.42 -18.01
N LYS A 487 24.73 -10.30 -18.79
CA LYS A 487 25.83 -10.00 -19.69
C LYS A 487 25.58 -10.62 -21.07
N VAL A 488 25.93 -9.91 -22.14
CA VAL A 488 25.81 -10.41 -23.52
C VAL A 488 26.86 -11.49 -23.80
N ASN A 489 26.42 -12.62 -24.34
CA ASN A 489 27.28 -13.71 -24.80
C ASN A 489 27.50 -13.61 -26.32
N GLU A 490 28.69 -13.17 -26.76
CA GLU A 490 28.97 -12.97 -28.19
C GLU A 490 28.81 -14.24 -29.05
N ALA A 491 29.07 -15.43 -28.49
CA ALA A 491 28.99 -16.69 -29.20
C ALA A 491 27.55 -17.20 -29.36
N ALA A 492 26.63 -16.74 -28.50
CA ALA A 492 25.19 -16.90 -28.67
C ALA A 492 24.62 -15.82 -29.61
N MET A 493 25.00 -14.55 -29.42
CA MET A 493 24.57 -13.44 -30.29
C MET A 493 24.92 -13.68 -31.76
N LYS A 494 26.15 -14.11 -32.08
CA LYS A 494 26.57 -14.41 -33.46
C LYS A 494 25.78 -15.55 -34.13
N LYS A 495 25.04 -16.37 -33.37
CA LYS A 495 24.14 -17.41 -33.92
C LYS A 495 22.73 -16.88 -34.24
N LEU A 496 22.36 -15.70 -33.76
CA LEU A 496 21.10 -15.04 -34.10
C LEU A 496 21.15 -14.29 -35.45
N GLY A 497 22.35 -14.00 -35.95
CA GLY A 497 22.55 -13.35 -37.27
C GLY A 497 22.17 -11.87 -37.35
N ASN A 498 21.70 -11.28 -36.25
CA ASN A 498 21.11 -9.94 -36.20
C ASN A 498 21.90 -9.03 -35.23
N ASP A 499 22.02 -7.74 -35.54
CA ASP A 499 22.61 -6.72 -34.64
C ASP A 499 21.66 -6.29 -33.49
N PHE A 500 20.66 -7.11 -33.16
CA PHE A 500 19.62 -6.82 -32.18
C PHE A 500 19.63 -7.84 -31.03
N LEU A 501 19.52 -7.34 -29.80
CA LEU A 501 19.40 -8.12 -28.56
C LEU A 501 17.96 -8.03 -28.07
N ARG A 502 17.38 -9.16 -27.66
CA ARG A 502 15.97 -9.28 -27.25
C ARG A 502 15.78 -9.16 -25.74
#